data_AF-A0A351Z3N9-F1
#
_entry.id   AF-A0A351Z3N9-F1
#
_cell.length_a   1.000
_cell.length_b   1.000
_cell.length_c   1.000
_cell.angle_alpha   90.00
_cell.angle_beta   90.00
_cell.angle_gamma   90.00
#
_symmetry.space_group_name_H-M   'P 1'
#
loop_
_entity.id
_entity.type
_entity.pdbx_description
1 polymer ?
#
loop_
_entity_poly.entity_id
_entity_poly.type
_entity_poly.pdbx_seq_one_letter_code
_entity_poly.pdbx_strand_id
1 'polypeptide(L)'
;MVGNIVGRLLHKLAFVVPGGYSLRPWLHKIRGSRIGKGVWISQLVYIDELYPEAVTIGENSTIGLRTSIFTHFHWGERREGGYGEVLIGKDVFIGPHCLILPNVHIGDGSVIKGGTVVTKDVPPYTFFGAPPSVALGKVTVPLTPEHDYKEFIRGLRPVRNGKRTK
;
A
#
# COMPACT_ATOMS: atom_id res chain seq x y z
N MET A 1 -0.26 19.22 20.95
CA MET A 1 -0.59 19.16 19.50
C MET A 1 0.57 19.64 18.62
N VAL A 2 1.82 19.46 19.05
CA VAL A 2 3.03 19.58 18.21
C VAL A 2 3.50 18.15 17.97
N GLY A 3 2.79 17.43 17.09
CA GLY A 3 3.17 16.07 16.69
C GLY A 3 4.49 16.15 15.93
N ASN A 4 5.59 15.87 16.64
CA ASN A 4 6.99 15.85 16.22
C ASN A 4 7.27 16.29 14.76
N ILE A 5 7.45 17.61 14.55
CA ILE A 5 7.80 18.22 13.26
C ILE A 5 9.06 17.58 12.65
N VAL A 6 10.02 17.17 13.50
CA VAL A 6 11.24 16.50 13.05
C VAL A 6 10.90 15.16 12.39
N GLY A 7 10.05 14.34 13.02
CA GLY A 7 9.59 13.07 12.45
C GLY A 7 8.92 13.24 11.07
N ARG A 8 8.18 14.34 10.90
CA ARG A 8 7.54 14.72 9.62
C ARG A 8 8.56 15.11 8.55
N LEU A 9 9.60 15.86 8.90
CA LEU A 9 10.68 16.20 7.97
C LEU A 9 11.49 14.96 7.58
N LEU A 10 11.77 14.08 8.54
CA LEU A 10 12.44 12.80 8.29
C LEU A 10 11.61 11.89 7.38
N HIS A 11 10.26 11.92 7.48
CA HIS A 11 9.37 11.28 6.50
C HIS A 11 9.67 11.75 5.08
N LYS A 12 9.61 13.07 4.87
CA LYS A 12 9.77 13.68 3.55
C LYS A 12 11.14 13.35 2.95
N LEU A 13 12.18 13.31 3.78
CA LEU A 13 13.51 12.86 3.36
C LEU A 13 13.49 11.37 2.98
N ALA A 14 13.00 10.49 3.85
CA ALA A 14 12.94 9.05 3.59
C ALA A 14 12.16 8.71 2.30
N PHE A 15 11.19 9.55 1.95
CA PHE A 15 10.40 9.44 0.74
C PHE A 15 11.24 9.54 -0.55
N VAL A 16 12.29 10.37 -0.57
CA VAL A 16 13.02 10.76 -1.80
C VAL A 16 14.50 10.38 -1.82
N VAL A 17 15.15 10.19 -0.67
CA VAL A 17 16.59 9.87 -0.63
C VAL A 17 16.90 8.45 -1.16
N PRO A 18 18.12 8.20 -1.68
CA PRO A 18 18.56 6.86 -2.07
C PRO A 18 18.81 5.96 -0.85
N GLY A 19 19.22 4.71 -1.10
CA GLY A 19 19.63 3.78 -0.03
C GLY A 19 18.47 2.94 0.53
N GLY A 20 17.92 2.05 -0.30
CA GLY A 20 16.77 1.22 0.08
C GLY A 20 17.04 0.20 1.19
N TYR A 21 18.28 -0.26 1.33
CA TYR A 21 18.71 -1.13 2.44
C TYR A 21 19.34 -0.37 3.62
N SER A 22 19.59 0.93 3.47
CA SER A 22 20.42 1.70 4.41
C SER A 22 19.69 2.94 4.91
N LEU A 23 19.82 4.06 4.19
CA LEU A 23 19.38 5.37 4.65
C LEU A 23 17.86 5.43 4.86
N ARG A 24 17.06 4.89 3.95
CA ARG A 24 15.58 4.92 4.09
C ARG A 24 15.08 4.10 5.28
N PRO A 25 15.42 2.80 5.44
CA PRO A 25 15.09 2.05 6.66
C PRO A 25 15.58 2.74 7.93
N TRP A 26 16.80 3.30 7.92
CA TRP A 26 17.34 4.01 9.08
C TRP A 26 16.53 5.27 9.44
N LEU A 27 16.16 6.09 8.46
CA LEU A 27 15.30 7.26 8.66
C LEU A 27 13.93 6.88 9.24
N HIS A 28 13.37 5.74 8.83
CA HIS A 28 12.13 5.22 9.38
C HIS A 28 12.29 4.66 10.82
N LYS A 29 13.45 4.10 11.16
CA LYS A 29 13.75 3.70 12.55
C LYS A 29 13.82 4.88 13.50
N ILE A 30 14.59 5.92 13.16
CA ILE A 30 14.83 7.07 14.06
C ILE A 30 13.56 7.88 14.33
N ARG A 31 12.54 7.78 13.47
CA ARG A 31 11.25 8.44 13.67
C ARG A 31 10.21 7.58 14.39
N GLY A 32 10.51 6.31 14.70
CA GLY A 32 9.65 5.45 15.52
C GLY A 32 9.31 4.09 14.94
N SER A 33 9.36 3.87 13.63
CA SER A 33 8.97 2.57 13.05
C SER A 33 9.92 1.44 13.45
N ARG A 34 9.36 0.26 13.73
CA ARG A 34 10.13 -0.93 14.09
C ARG A 34 10.53 -1.67 12.83
N ILE A 35 11.76 -1.46 12.36
CA ILE A 35 12.24 -2.03 11.09
C ILE A 35 13.31 -3.11 11.36
N GLY A 36 13.14 -4.30 10.81
CA GLY A 36 14.06 -5.42 10.92
C GLY A 36 15.38 -5.20 10.19
N LYS A 37 16.33 -6.14 10.36
CA LYS A 37 17.57 -6.18 9.56
C LYS A 37 17.24 -6.61 8.13
N GLY A 38 17.95 -6.06 7.14
CA GLY A 38 17.81 -6.48 5.73
C GLY A 38 16.54 -6.00 5.04
N VAL A 39 15.72 -5.16 5.69
CA VAL A 39 14.51 -4.60 5.06
C VAL A 39 14.89 -3.69 3.90
N TRP A 40 14.28 -3.93 2.74
CA TRP A 40 14.30 -2.99 1.62
C TRP A 40 13.07 -2.10 1.66
N ILE A 41 13.29 -0.79 1.64
CA ILE A 41 12.24 0.20 1.39
C ILE A 41 12.54 0.86 0.04
N SER A 42 11.60 0.76 -0.90
CA SER A 42 11.71 1.37 -2.23
C SER A 42 11.45 2.89 -2.20
N GLN A 43 11.49 3.53 -3.37
CA GLN A 43 11.22 4.97 -3.48
C GLN A 43 9.74 5.28 -3.21
N LEU A 44 9.49 6.48 -2.68
CA LEU A 44 8.13 7.02 -2.51
C LEU A 44 7.20 6.12 -1.68
N VAL A 45 7.78 5.28 -0.82
CA VAL A 45 7.01 4.51 0.15
C VAL A 45 6.52 5.47 1.22
N TYR A 46 5.20 5.52 1.40
CA TYR A 46 4.59 6.27 2.48
C TYR A 46 4.42 5.33 3.68
N ILE A 47 5.05 5.65 4.80
CA ILE A 47 4.74 5.06 6.10
C ILE A 47 4.09 6.14 6.94
N ASP A 48 3.02 5.79 7.65
CA ASP A 48 2.21 6.69 8.45
C ASP A 48 3.00 7.82 9.15
N GLU A 49 2.55 9.06 8.94
CA GLU A 49 3.24 10.24 9.45
C GLU A 49 2.98 10.51 10.93
N LEU A 50 1.78 10.17 11.43
CA LEU A 50 1.36 10.52 12.79
C LEU A 50 1.73 9.45 13.80
N TYR A 51 1.62 8.17 13.42
CA TYR A 51 1.90 7.03 14.29
C TYR A 51 2.85 6.03 13.62
N PRO A 52 4.08 6.45 13.24
CA PRO A 52 5.05 5.57 12.63
C PRO A 52 5.46 4.40 13.55
N GLU A 53 5.36 4.56 14.86
CA GLU A 53 5.65 3.54 15.89
C GLU A 53 4.69 2.35 15.88
N ALA A 54 3.50 2.53 15.30
CA ALA A 54 2.51 1.47 15.10
C ALA A 54 2.78 0.63 13.84
N VAL A 55 3.91 0.88 13.15
CA VAL A 55 4.35 0.06 12.00
C VAL A 55 5.55 -0.78 12.39
N THR A 56 5.39 -2.10 12.24
CA THR A 56 6.47 -3.07 12.37
C THR A 56 6.71 -3.77 11.04
N ILE A 57 7.97 -3.86 10.62
CA ILE A 57 8.41 -4.56 9.42
C ILE A 57 9.50 -5.56 9.81
N GLY A 58 9.21 -6.85 9.63
CA GLY A 58 10.11 -7.95 9.94
C GLY A 58 11.34 -7.99 9.04
N GLU A 59 12.30 -8.80 9.44
CA GLU A 59 13.61 -8.92 8.78
C GLU A 59 13.48 -9.41 7.34
N ASN A 60 14.41 -8.98 6.49
CA ASN A 60 14.51 -9.34 5.06
C ASN A 60 13.26 -9.05 4.20
N SER A 61 12.30 -8.29 4.72
CA SER A 61 11.09 -7.92 3.98
C SER A 61 11.34 -6.78 2.99
N THR A 62 10.56 -6.77 1.91
CA THR A 62 10.65 -5.79 0.82
C THR A 62 9.37 -4.99 0.72
N ILE A 63 9.47 -3.66 0.74
CA ILE A 63 8.37 -2.74 0.50
C ILE A 63 8.54 -2.11 -0.89
N GLY A 64 7.62 -2.44 -1.79
CA GLY A 64 7.61 -2.02 -3.18
C GLY A 64 7.42 -0.52 -3.39
N LEU A 65 7.82 -0.06 -4.57
CA LEU A 65 7.73 1.34 -5.02
C LEU A 65 6.32 1.92 -4.81
N ARG A 66 6.20 3.13 -4.24
CA ARG A 66 4.92 3.85 -4.06
C ARG A 66 3.85 3.09 -3.28
N THR A 67 4.25 2.17 -2.42
CA THR A 67 3.34 1.53 -1.46
C THR A 67 3.08 2.47 -0.28
N SER A 68 1.84 2.51 0.19
CA SER A 68 1.42 3.30 1.35
C SER A 68 0.97 2.40 2.49
N ILE A 69 1.49 2.65 3.70
CA ILE A 69 1.18 1.92 4.93
C ILE A 69 0.55 2.92 5.92
N PHE A 70 -0.72 2.71 6.24
CA PHE A 70 -1.47 3.56 7.17
C PHE A 70 -1.73 2.83 8.48
N THR A 71 -1.55 3.54 9.58
CA THR A 71 -1.96 3.11 10.92
C THR A 71 -3.13 3.92 11.42
N HIS A 72 -3.47 5.07 10.81
CA HIS A 72 -4.70 5.80 11.13
C HIS A 72 -5.48 6.22 9.87
N PHE A 73 -6.78 6.42 10.06
CA PHE A 73 -7.66 7.12 9.12
C PHE A 73 -8.61 8.04 9.88
N HIS A 74 -8.90 9.20 9.28
CA HIS A 74 -9.93 10.10 9.77
C HIS A 74 -11.32 9.68 9.25
N TRP A 75 -11.89 8.60 9.81
CA TRP A 75 -13.30 8.26 9.64
C TRP A 75 -14.13 8.89 10.76
N GLY A 76 -14.42 10.19 10.66
CA GLY A 76 -15.21 10.92 11.66
C GLY A 76 -14.42 11.38 12.90
N GLU A 77 -15.12 11.64 14.01
CA GLU A 77 -14.53 12.22 15.23
C GLU A 77 -13.36 11.40 15.77
N ARG A 78 -12.34 12.10 16.30
CA ARG A 78 -11.14 11.50 16.93
C ARG A 78 -11.56 10.68 18.15
N ARG A 79 -11.80 9.38 17.98
CA ARG A 79 -11.83 8.45 19.12
C ARG A 79 -10.41 8.37 19.70
N GLU A 80 -10.29 8.51 21.01
CA GLU A 80 -9.05 8.17 21.71
C GLU A 80 -8.71 6.70 21.41
N GLY A 81 -7.48 6.43 20.96
CA GLY A 81 -7.08 5.12 20.43
C GLY A 81 -7.32 4.90 18.92
N GLY A 82 -7.60 5.95 18.14
CA GLY A 82 -7.95 5.88 16.70
C GLY A 82 -6.85 5.48 15.70
N TYR A 83 -5.85 4.71 16.11
CA TYR A 83 -4.86 4.11 15.21
C TYR A 83 -4.77 2.59 15.46
N GLY A 84 -4.45 1.85 14.43
CA GLY A 84 -4.30 0.40 14.43
C GLY A 84 -2.91 -0.01 13.99
N GLU A 85 -2.34 -1.00 14.66
CA GLU A 85 -1.01 -1.51 14.31
C GLU A 85 -1.02 -2.17 12.93
N VAL A 86 0.09 -2.01 12.21
CA VAL A 86 0.38 -2.77 11.00
C VAL A 86 1.63 -3.59 11.27
N LEU A 87 1.46 -4.91 11.21
CA LEU A 87 2.55 -5.86 11.43
C LEU A 87 2.86 -6.56 10.12
N ILE A 88 4.04 -6.31 9.57
CA ILE A 88 4.58 -7.04 8.43
C ILE A 88 5.61 -8.02 8.97
N GLY A 89 5.40 -9.30 8.70
CA GLY A 89 6.28 -10.40 9.11
C GLY A 89 7.67 -10.37 8.48
N LYS A 90 8.43 -11.44 8.72
CA LYS A 90 9.75 -11.69 8.14
C LYS A 90 9.62 -12.23 6.71
N ASP A 91 10.62 -11.94 5.88
CA ASP A 91 10.72 -12.45 4.51
C ASP A 91 9.47 -12.15 3.64
N VAL A 92 8.75 -11.06 3.93
CA VAL A 92 7.55 -10.64 3.20
C VAL A 92 7.96 -9.81 1.99
N PHE A 93 7.36 -10.10 0.83
CA PHE A 93 7.47 -9.25 -0.35
C PHE A 93 6.16 -8.48 -0.57
N ILE A 94 6.21 -7.15 -0.54
CA ILE A 94 5.09 -6.29 -0.94
C ILE A 94 5.41 -5.68 -2.29
N GLY A 95 4.60 -6.00 -3.31
CA GLY A 95 4.70 -5.43 -4.64
C GLY A 95 4.53 -3.90 -4.68
N PRO A 96 4.82 -3.27 -5.82
CA PRO A 96 4.69 -1.83 -5.97
C PRO A 96 3.21 -1.41 -5.95
N HIS A 97 2.96 -0.15 -5.58
CA HIS A 97 1.63 0.47 -5.57
C HIS A 97 0.59 -0.24 -4.71
N CYS A 98 1.01 -0.84 -3.60
CA CYS A 98 0.07 -1.42 -2.64
C CYS A 98 -0.43 -0.38 -1.63
N LEU A 99 -1.58 -0.64 -1.03
CA LEU A 99 -2.14 0.14 0.06
C LEU A 99 -2.43 -0.80 1.24
N ILE A 100 -1.75 -0.61 2.36
CA ILE A 100 -1.92 -1.41 3.58
C ILE A 100 -2.72 -0.59 4.59
N LEU A 101 -3.87 -1.10 5.01
CA LEU A 101 -4.77 -0.39 5.93
C LEU A 101 -4.42 -0.66 7.40
N PRO A 102 -4.93 0.18 8.33
CA PRO A 102 -4.74 -0.04 9.77
C PRO A 102 -5.28 -1.39 10.24
N ASN A 103 -4.70 -1.94 11.32
CA ASN A 103 -5.08 -3.23 11.91
C ASN A 103 -4.92 -4.42 10.96
N VAL A 104 -3.80 -4.47 10.25
CA VAL A 104 -3.48 -5.54 9.30
C VAL A 104 -2.17 -6.21 9.70
N HIS A 105 -2.23 -7.53 9.84
CA HIS A 105 -1.07 -8.40 10.02
C HIS A 105 -0.80 -9.20 8.74
N ILE A 106 0.40 -9.06 8.18
CA ILE A 106 0.87 -9.84 7.03
C ILE A 106 1.88 -10.86 7.53
N GLY A 107 1.49 -12.13 7.51
CA GLY A 107 2.32 -13.23 8.03
C GLY A 107 3.61 -13.46 7.24
N ASP A 108 4.57 -14.08 7.90
CA ASP A 108 5.91 -14.36 7.38
C ASP A 108 5.90 -15.05 6.01
N GLY A 109 6.87 -14.72 5.15
CA GLY A 109 7.04 -15.33 3.82
C GLY A 109 5.93 -15.02 2.81
N SER A 110 4.98 -14.14 3.14
CA SER A 110 3.88 -13.80 2.25
C SER A 110 4.32 -12.88 1.10
N VAL A 111 3.62 -12.98 -0.02
CA VAL A 111 3.85 -12.17 -1.22
C VAL A 111 2.58 -11.41 -1.56
N ILE A 112 2.62 -10.09 -1.49
CA ILE A 112 1.51 -9.22 -1.87
C ILE A 112 1.71 -8.77 -3.32
N LYS A 113 0.77 -9.15 -4.19
CA LYS A 113 0.76 -8.72 -5.60
C LYS A 113 0.66 -7.19 -5.69
N GLY A 114 1.42 -6.59 -6.59
CA GLY A 114 1.38 -5.14 -6.82
C GLY A 114 -0.01 -4.61 -7.15
N GLY A 115 -0.31 -3.39 -6.71
CA GLY A 115 -1.64 -2.77 -6.87
C GLY A 115 -2.71 -3.27 -5.90
N THR A 116 -2.34 -4.03 -4.87
CA THR A 116 -3.30 -4.60 -3.91
C THR A 116 -3.63 -3.62 -2.79
N VAL A 117 -4.92 -3.53 -2.45
CA VAL A 117 -5.39 -2.91 -1.20
C VAL A 117 -5.59 -4.03 -0.16
N VAL A 118 -4.78 -4.04 0.89
CA VAL A 118 -4.84 -5.03 1.97
C VAL A 118 -5.67 -4.46 3.11
N THR A 119 -6.86 -5.02 3.30
CA THR A 119 -7.86 -4.55 4.29
C THR A 119 -8.09 -5.50 5.46
N LYS A 120 -7.38 -6.63 5.47
CA LYS A 120 -7.48 -7.69 6.47
C LYS A 120 -6.18 -8.47 6.53
N ASP A 121 -6.03 -9.25 7.60
CA ASP A 121 -4.87 -10.09 7.80
C ASP A 121 -4.61 -11.05 6.64
N VAL A 122 -3.33 -11.28 6.39
CA VAL A 122 -2.81 -12.22 5.40
C VAL A 122 -2.09 -13.35 6.15
N PRO A 123 -2.54 -14.61 6.04
CA PRO A 123 -1.85 -15.73 6.67
C PRO A 123 -0.40 -15.86 6.18
N PRO A 124 0.51 -16.43 6.98
CA PRO A 124 1.89 -16.71 6.55
C PRO A 124 1.95 -17.51 5.24
N TYR A 125 3.02 -17.31 4.48
CA TYR A 125 3.34 -18.01 3.23
C TYR A 125 2.24 -17.92 2.16
N THR A 126 1.48 -16.82 2.16
CA THR A 126 0.36 -16.63 1.25
C THR A 126 0.73 -15.68 0.11
N PHE A 127 0.39 -16.07 -1.13
CA PHE A 127 0.33 -15.12 -2.24
C PHE A 127 -1.03 -14.41 -2.24
N PHE A 128 -1.05 -13.14 -1.89
CA PHE A 128 -2.27 -12.35 -1.68
C PHE A 128 -2.38 -11.20 -2.69
N GLY A 129 -3.57 -10.98 -3.24
CA GLY A 129 -3.84 -9.79 -4.04
C GLY A 129 -5.08 -9.86 -4.89
N ALA A 130 -5.35 -8.76 -5.59
CA ALA A 130 -6.50 -8.66 -6.47
C ALA A 130 -6.38 -9.65 -7.66
N PRO A 131 -7.50 -10.22 -8.13
CA PRO A 131 -7.48 -11.03 -9.35
C PRO A 131 -6.97 -10.19 -10.54
N PRO A 132 -6.46 -10.83 -11.61
CA PRO A 132 -6.15 -10.12 -12.85
C PRO A 132 -7.32 -9.24 -13.29
N SER A 133 -7.02 -8.05 -13.81
CA SER A 133 -8.04 -7.19 -14.39
C SER A 133 -8.76 -7.90 -15.53
N VAL A 134 -10.04 -7.62 -15.66
CA VAL A 134 -10.90 -8.20 -16.69
C VAL A 134 -11.54 -7.09 -17.49
N ALA A 135 -11.81 -7.34 -18.77
CA ALA A 135 -12.55 -6.39 -19.58
C ALA A 135 -13.95 -6.18 -18.97
N LEU A 136 -14.33 -4.92 -18.73
CA LEU A 136 -15.61 -4.56 -18.13
C LEU A 136 -16.71 -4.29 -19.17
N GLY A 137 -16.32 -3.85 -20.37
CA GLY A 137 -17.23 -3.60 -21.48
C GLY A 137 -16.49 -3.28 -22.77
N LYS A 138 -17.17 -3.39 -23.90
CA LYS A 138 -16.72 -2.86 -25.18
C LYS A 138 -17.19 -1.40 -25.28
N VAL A 139 -16.24 -0.49 -25.45
CA VAL A 139 -16.50 0.92 -25.73
C VAL A 139 -16.85 1.06 -27.21
N THR A 140 -18.03 1.63 -27.53
CA THR A 140 -18.43 1.95 -28.92
C THR A 140 -18.43 3.44 -29.21
N VAL A 141 -18.46 4.26 -28.15
CA VAL A 141 -18.35 5.72 -28.20
C VAL A 141 -17.26 6.08 -27.19
N PRO A 142 -16.14 6.70 -27.59
CA PRO A 142 -15.06 7.05 -26.68
C PRO A 142 -15.48 8.20 -25.76
N LEU A 143 -14.87 8.33 -24.58
CA LEU A 143 -15.07 9.47 -23.69
C LEU A 143 -14.13 10.61 -24.11
N THR A 144 -14.63 11.58 -24.87
CA THR A 144 -13.87 12.72 -25.44
C THR A 144 -14.66 14.02 -25.30
N PRO A 145 -14.11 15.20 -25.58
CA PRO A 145 -14.88 16.46 -25.56
C PRO A 145 -16.10 16.46 -26.49
N GLU A 146 -16.06 15.69 -27.58
CA GLU A 146 -17.14 15.57 -28.57
C GLU A 146 -18.23 14.57 -28.15
N HIS A 147 -17.93 13.66 -27.20
CA HIS A 147 -18.83 12.61 -26.76
C HIS A 147 -18.94 12.62 -25.23
N ASP A 148 -20.08 13.10 -24.74
CA ASP A 148 -20.27 13.27 -23.31
C ASP A 148 -20.38 11.94 -22.55
N TYR A 149 -20.36 12.01 -21.22
CA TYR A 149 -20.48 10.83 -20.37
C TYR A 149 -21.78 10.04 -20.62
N LYS A 150 -22.88 10.71 -20.96
CA LYS A 150 -24.16 10.04 -21.21
C LYS A 150 -24.10 9.24 -22.51
N GLU A 151 -23.50 9.80 -23.56
CA GLU A 151 -23.28 9.11 -24.83
C GLU A 151 -22.34 7.93 -24.68
N PHE A 152 -21.23 8.09 -23.93
CA PHE A 152 -20.34 6.99 -23.56
C PHE A 152 -21.08 5.84 -22.87
N ILE A 153 -21.87 6.14 -21.83
CA ILE A 153 -22.64 5.12 -21.08
C ILE A 153 -23.68 4.45 -21.98
N ARG A 154 -24.38 5.21 -22.85
CA ARG A 154 -25.32 4.64 -23.84
C ARG A 154 -24.62 3.76 -24.88
N GLY A 155 -23.34 4.03 -25.18
CA GLY A 155 -22.51 3.24 -26.09
C GLY A 155 -21.87 2.01 -25.44
N LEU A 156 -21.76 1.93 -24.12
CA LEU A 156 -21.09 0.82 -23.45
C LEU A 156 -21.83 -0.50 -23.70
N ARG A 157 -21.08 -1.55 -24.08
CA ARG A 157 -21.63 -2.90 -24.34
C ARG A 157 -21.00 -3.93 -23.42
N PRO A 158 -21.74 -4.95 -22.96
CA PRO A 158 -21.16 -6.05 -22.19
C PRO A 158 -20.08 -6.80 -22.96
N VAL A 159 -19.10 -7.34 -22.24
CA VAL A 159 -18.13 -8.29 -22.80
C VAL A 159 -18.81 -9.64 -22.97
N ARG A 160 -18.89 -10.17 -24.19
CA ARG A 160 -19.29 -11.57 -24.41
C ARG A 160 -18.13 -12.46 -23.95
N ASN A 161 -18.33 -13.20 -22.86
CA ASN A 161 -17.35 -14.17 -22.38
C ASN A 161 -17.25 -15.35 -23.37
N GLY A 162 -16.29 -15.29 -24.29
CA GLY A 162 -15.74 -16.50 -24.90
C GLY A 162 -15.02 -17.28 -23.79
N LYS A 163 -15.28 -18.59 -23.69
CA LYS A 163 -14.69 -19.48 -22.67
C LYS A 163 -13.18 -19.19 -22.54
N ARG A 164 -12.76 -18.76 -21.34
CA ARG A 164 -11.34 -18.66 -20.98
C ARG A 164 -10.76 -20.08 -20.95
N THR A 165 -10.13 -20.52 -22.03
CA THR A 165 -9.15 -21.61 -21.94
C THR A 165 -7.95 -21.07 -21.17
N LYS A 166 -7.59 -21.81 -20.11
CA LYS A 166 -6.46 -21.52 -19.22
C LYS A 166 -5.14 -21.50 -19.98
#